data_AF-A0A536UNT7-F1
#
_entry.id   AF-A0A536UNT7-F1
#
_cell.length_a   1.000
_cell.length_b   1.000
_cell.length_c   1.000
_cell.angle_alpha   90.00
_cell.angle_beta   90.00
_cell.angle_gamma   90.00
#
_symmetry.space_group_name_H-M   'P 1'
#
loop_
_entity.id
_entity.type
_entity.pdbx_description
1 polymer ?
#
loop_
_entity_poly.entity_id
_entity_poly.type
_entity_poly.pdbx_seq_one_letter_code
_entity_poly.pdbx_strand_id
1 'polypeptide(L)'
;MDFFRRDRRRSRARVWSFDPAARIDDAFFAQRIAGAVRLRNRMLDAAHTGCRLVHGESDGLPGMIADRYGDVLVVSFLSIGAEAWRETVVTALMEATQCSVVYERSDAEVRALEGLTPRTGPLAGSLPEPAWLVEDGLSYRVDIAHGQKTGFYLDQRDNRRRTRELARTRDVLNCFCYSGAFSV
;
A
#
# COMPACT_ATOMS: atom_id res chain seq x y z
N MET A 1 -30.25 -0.54 33.98
CA MET A 1 -29.44 0.58 33.48
C MET A 1 -28.61 0.01 32.34
N ASP A 2 -29.22 -0.06 31.16
CA ASP A 2 -28.70 -0.84 30.02
C ASP A 2 -27.69 -0.03 29.23
N PHE A 3 -26.41 -0.36 29.36
CA PHE A 3 -25.39 0.04 28.41
C PHE A 3 -25.23 -1.05 27.35
N PHE A 4 -26.10 -1.03 26.34
CA PHE A 4 -25.84 -1.68 25.06
C PHE A 4 -24.57 -1.07 24.46
N ARG A 5 -23.43 -1.74 24.65
CA ARG A 5 -22.20 -1.46 23.90
C ARG A 5 -22.47 -1.89 22.46
N ARG A 6 -23.05 -1.00 21.64
CA ARG A 6 -23.19 -1.20 20.19
C ARG A 6 -21.80 -1.49 19.64
N ASP A 7 -21.59 -2.73 19.24
CA ASP A 7 -20.47 -3.15 18.42
C ASP A 7 -20.46 -2.30 17.14
N ARG A 8 -19.63 -1.25 17.11
CA ARG A 8 -19.56 -0.24 16.02
C ARG A 8 -18.77 -0.74 14.80
N ARG A 9 -18.41 -2.04 14.76
CA ARG A 9 -17.63 -2.61 13.67
C ARG A 9 -18.45 -2.65 12.38
N ARG A 10 -17.91 -2.05 11.32
CA ARG A 10 -18.53 -2.04 9.99
C ARG A 10 -18.51 -3.43 9.32
N SER A 11 -17.56 -4.28 9.69
CA SER A 11 -17.47 -5.67 9.21
C SER A 11 -17.19 -6.60 10.38
N ARG A 12 -18.02 -7.65 10.54
CA ARG A 12 -17.90 -8.62 11.65
C ARG A 12 -16.80 -9.65 11.43
N ALA A 13 -16.51 -9.97 10.17
CA ALA A 13 -15.47 -10.90 9.76
C ALA A 13 -14.98 -10.53 8.35
N ARG A 14 -13.75 -10.94 8.03
CA ARG A 14 -13.18 -10.94 6.68
C ARG A 14 -12.64 -12.35 6.42
N VAL A 15 -12.88 -12.87 5.22
CA VAL A 15 -12.53 -14.27 4.88
C VAL A 15 -11.11 -14.32 4.32
N TRP A 16 -10.22 -15.08 4.98
CA TRP A 16 -8.87 -15.33 4.47
C TRP A 16 -8.86 -16.36 3.34
N SER A 17 -9.64 -17.43 3.49
CA SER A 17 -9.74 -18.51 2.51
C SER A 17 -11.15 -19.08 2.47
N PHE A 18 -11.58 -19.48 1.27
CA PHE A 18 -12.79 -20.29 1.06
C PHE A 18 -12.49 -21.80 0.99
N ASP A 19 -11.21 -22.17 0.99
CA ASP A 19 -10.78 -23.57 1.05
C ASP A 19 -10.83 -24.06 2.52
N PRO A 20 -11.67 -25.05 2.86
CA PRO A 20 -11.79 -25.57 4.23
C PRO A 20 -10.53 -26.31 4.71
N ALA A 21 -9.64 -26.74 3.81
CA ALA A 21 -8.37 -27.37 4.17
C ALA A 21 -7.25 -26.34 4.41
N ALA A 22 -7.47 -25.07 4.08
CA ALA A 22 -6.45 -24.04 4.22
C ALA A 22 -6.15 -23.75 5.70
N ARG A 23 -4.86 -23.84 6.04
CA ARG A 23 -4.34 -23.36 7.32
C ARG A 23 -3.96 -21.88 7.17
N ILE A 24 -4.40 -21.05 8.10
CA ILE A 24 -4.02 -19.63 8.13
C ILE A 24 -2.81 -19.49 9.05
N ASP A 25 -1.63 -19.63 8.47
CA ASP A 25 -0.32 -19.58 9.13
C ASP A 25 0.69 -18.76 8.31
N ASP A 26 1.95 -18.72 8.75
CA ASP A 26 2.99 -17.93 8.06
C ASP A 26 3.15 -18.32 6.58
N ALA A 27 3.04 -19.61 6.27
CA ALA A 27 3.14 -20.11 4.90
C ALA A 27 2.00 -19.62 4.02
N PHE A 28 0.78 -19.52 4.57
CA PHE A 28 -0.37 -18.94 3.87
C PHE A 28 -0.10 -17.49 3.45
N PHE A 29 0.38 -16.66 4.37
CA PHE A 29 0.68 -15.25 4.06
C PHE A 29 1.85 -15.12 3.08
N ALA A 30 2.93 -15.87 3.28
CA ALA A 30 4.07 -15.89 2.37
C ALA A 30 3.64 -16.26 0.93
N GLN A 31 2.78 -17.27 0.76
CA GLN A 31 2.29 -17.68 -0.55
C GLN A 31 1.43 -16.59 -1.21
N ARG A 32 0.51 -15.97 -0.46
CA ARG A 32 -0.36 -14.89 -0.97
C ARG A 32 0.44 -13.66 -1.38
N ILE A 33 1.35 -13.23 -0.52
CA ILE A 33 2.22 -12.08 -0.78
C ILE A 33 3.12 -12.33 -1.98
N ALA A 34 3.78 -13.50 -2.04
CA ALA A 34 4.61 -13.85 -3.19
C ALA A 34 3.79 -13.88 -4.49
N GLY A 35 2.54 -14.36 -4.44
CA GLY A 35 1.61 -14.29 -5.57
C GLY A 35 1.30 -12.86 -6.02
N ALA A 36 0.95 -11.99 -5.06
CA ALA A 36 0.65 -10.59 -5.32
C ALA A 36 1.87 -9.84 -5.89
N VAL A 37 3.06 -10.03 -5.31
CA VAL A 37 4.32 -9.45 -5.78
C VAL A 37 4.67 -9.96 -7.18
N ARG A 38 4.61 -11.28 -7.43
CA ARG A 38 4.86 -11.83 -8.79
C ARG A 38 3.93 -11.23 -9.84
N LEU A 39 2.66 -10.98 -9.50
CA LEU A 39 1.70 -10.36 -10.42
C LEU A 39 2.18 -8.97 -10.86
N ARG A 40 2.68 -8.16 -9.91
CA ARG A 40 3.11 -6.77 -10.12
C ARG A 40 4.53 -6.65 -10.67
N ASN A 41 5.41 -7.62 -10.42
CA ASN A 41 6.77 -7.58 -10.96
C ASN A 41 6.79 -7.52 -12.50
N ARG A 42 5.74 -7.98 -13.17
CA ARG A 42 5.57 -7.83 -14.63
C ARG A 42 5.38 -6.37 -15.07
N MET A 43 5.09 -5.46 -14.14
CA MET A 43 4.90 -4.03 -14.34
C MET A 43 6.05 -3.20 -13.74
N LEU A 44 7.06 -3.85 -13.14
CA LEU A 44 8.17 -3.19 -12.46
C LEU A 44 9.48 -3.43 -13.22
N ASP A 45 10.14 -2.34 -13.58
CA ASP A 45 11.43 -2.32 -14.27
C ASP A 45 12.16 -1.00 -13.98
N ALA A 46 13.24 -0.71 -14.72
CA ALA A 46 13.97 0.55 -14.57
C ALA A 46 13.12 1.80 -14.89
N ALA A 47 12.05 1.66 -15.67
CA ALA A 47 11.12 2.74 -15.99
C ALA A 47 9.93 2.81 -14.99
N HIS A 48 9.73 1.79 -14.16
CA HIS A 48 8.63 1.69 -13.21
C HIS A 48 9.08 1.05 -11.90
N THR A 49 9.37 1.88 -10.89
CA THR A 49 9.79 1.41 -9.56
C THR A 49 8.73 1.66 -8.47
N GLY A 50 7.61 2.29 -8.82
CA GLY A 50 6.45 2.46 -7.94
C GLY A 50 5.31 1.48 -8.27
N CYS A 51 4.69 0.81 -7.30
CA CYS A 51 3.49 -0.02 -7.53
C CYS A 51 2.77 -0.41 -6.24
N ARG A 52 1.44 -0.60 -6.32
CA ARG A 52 0.67 -1.28 -5.26
C ARG A 52 0.87 -2.79 -5.36
N LEU A 53 1.66 -3.34 -4.45
CA LEU A 53 1.95 -4.77 -4.38
C LEU A 53 0.78 -5.57 -3.82
N VAL A 54 0.14 -5.08 -2.76
CA VAL A 54 -1.03 -5.72 -2.12
C VAL A 54 -2.20 -4.74 -2.07
N HIS A 55 -3.35 -5.17 -2.58
CA HIS A 55 -4.59 -4.43 -2.68
C HIS A 55 -5.75 -5.15 -1.97
N GLY A 56 -5.55 -5.42 -0.67
CA GLY A 56 -6.60 -5.91 0.21
C GLY A 56 -7.21 -7.23 -0.25
N GLU A 57 -8.54 -7.25 -0.27
CA GLU A 57 -9.36 -8.40 -0.67
C GLU A 57 -9.03 -8.90 -2.07
N SER A 58 -8.64 -8.01 -3.01
CA SER A 58 -8.34 -8.38 -4.39
C SER A 58 -7.14 -9.33 -4.51
N ASP A 59 -6.25 -9.31 -3.51
CA ASP A 59 -5.08 -10.19 -3.43
C ASP A 59 -5.23 -11.29 -2.37
N GLY A 60 -6.44 -11.48 -1.83
CA GLY A 60 -6.69 -12.45 -0.77
C GLY A 60 -6.05 -12.06 0.57
N LEU A 61 -5.77 -10.77 0.78
CA LEU A 61 -5.21 -10.21 2.00
C LEU A 61 -6.12 -9.10 2.58
N PRO A 62 -7.36 -9.42 3.03
CA PRO A 62 -8.34 -8.42 3.43
C PRO A 62 -7.86 -7.44 4.49
N GLY A 63 -8.19 -6.17 4.32
CA GLY A 63 -7.82 -5.12 5.28
C GLY A 63 -6.32 -4.83 5.35
N MET A 64 -5.57 -5.10 4.29
CA MET A 64 -4.16 -4.74 4.18
C MET A 64 -3.84 -4.09 2.85
N ILE A 65 -2.94 -3.12 2.86
CA ILE A 65 -2.35 -2.52 1.66
C ILE A 65 -0.82 -2.56 1.79
N ALA A 66 -0.13 -2.80 0.68
CA ALA A 66 1.32 -2.61 0.58
C ALA A 66 1.64 -1.90 -0.74
N ASP A 67 2.26 -0.73 -0.65
CA ASP A 67 2.76 0.06 -1.77
C ASP A 67 4.29 0.02 -1.77
N ARG A 68 4.89 0.00 -2.97
CA ARG A 68 6.35 0.06 -3.19
C ARG A 68 6.71 1.39 -3.84
N TYR A 69 7.76 2.02 -3.35
CA TYR A 69 8.37 3.24 -3.87
C TYR A 69 9.89 3.04 -3.96
N GLY A 70 10.39 2.62 -5.13
CA GLY A 70 11.79 2.23 -5.25
C GLY A 70 12.09 1.02 -4.37
N ASP A 71 12.95 1.22 -3.37
CA ASP A 71 13.34 0.19 -2.40
C ASP A 71 12.61 0.30 -1.05
N VAL A 72 11.61 1.18 -0.96
CA VAL A 72 10.80 1.37 0.24
C VAL A 72 9.45 0.69 0.09
N LEU A 73 9.05 -0.07 1.10
CA LEU A 73 7.71 -0.59 1.26
C LEU A 73 6.93 0.27 2.25
N VAL A 74 5.70 0.64 1.88
CA VAL A 74 4.75 1.32 2.77
C VAL A 74 3.56 0.42 2.98
N VAL A 75 3.32 0.03 4.22
CA VAL A 75 2.26 -0.92 4.59
C VAL A 75 1.19 -0.26 5.44
N SER A 76 -0.06 -0.65 5.23
CA SER A 76 -1.19 -0.23 6.03
C SER A 76 -1.99 -1.45 6.46
N PHE A 77 -2.17 -1.61 7.76
CA PHE A 77 -3.06 -2.61 8.34
C PHE A 77 -4.36 -1.87 8.70
N LEU A 78 -5.50 -2.32 8.18
CA LEU A 78 -6.78 -1.60 8.25
C LEU A 78 -7.87 -2.41 8.97
N SER A 79 -7.56 -3.63 9.41
CA SER A 79 -8.48 -4.51 10.14
C SER A 79 -7.76 -5.25 11.27
N ILE A 80 -8.50 -5.69 12.28
CA ILE A 80 -7.94 -6.46 13.40
C ILE A 80 -7.24 -7.74 12.90
N GLY A 81 -7.82 -8.40 11.89
CA GLY A 81 -7.23 -9.59 11.30
C GLY A 81 -5.87 -9.31 10.66
N ALA A 82 -5.77 -8.25 9.87
CA ALA A 82 -4.51 -7.86 9.25
C ALA A 82 -3.45 -7.44 10.29
N GLU A 83 -3.86 -6.68 11.32
CA GLU A 83 -3.00 -6.27 12.44
C GLU A 83 -2.40 -7.49 13.17
N ALA A 84 -3.19 -8.55 13.38
CA ALA A 84 -2.73 -9.75 14.07
C ALA A 84 -1.58 -10.48 13.35
N TRP A 85 -1.48 -10.32 12.02
CA TRP A 85 -0.44 -10.93 11.17
C TRP A 85 0.63 -9.93 10.72
N ARG A 86 0.73 -8.77 11.39
CA ARG A 86 1.63 -7.66 11.02
C ARG A 86 3.07 -8.12 10.76
N GLU A 87 3.65 -8.85 11.70
CA GLU A 87 5.06 -9.27 11.64
C GLU A 87 5.30 -10.30 10.54
N THR A 88 4.46 -11.34 10.48
CA THR A 88 4.47 -12.34 9.41
C THR A 88 4.42 -11.70 8.03
N VAL A 89 3.52 -10.73 7.83
CA VAL A 89 3.41 -10.07 6.52
C VAL A 89 4.62 -9.20 6.21
N VAL A 90 5.12 -8.42 7.17
CA VAL A 90 6.29 -7.56 6.96
C VAL A 90 7.48 -8.41 6.52
N THR A 91 7.74 -9.52 7.22
CA THR A 91 8.79 -10.48 6.84
C THR A 91 8.58 -11.01 5.43
N ALA A 92 7.39 -11.54 5.12
CA ALA A 92 7.10 -12.10 3.82
C ALA A 92 7.16 -11.08 2.67
N LEU A 93 6.82 -9.81 2.91
CA LEU A 93 6.97 -8.72 1.94
C LEU A 93 8.44 -8.44 1.66
N MET A 94 9.26 -8.30 2.72
CA MET A 94 10.70 -8.05 2.57
C MET A 94 11.38 -9.20 1.81
N GLU A 95 11.04 -10.44 2.12
CA GLU A 95 11.55 -11.63 1.41
C GLU A 95 11.11 -11.63 -0.06
N ALA A 96 9.84 -11.34 -0.34
CA ALA A 96 9.31 -11.38 -1.71
C ALA A 96 9.83 -10.25 -2.60
N THR A 97 10.17 -9.08 -2.03
CA THR A 97 10.60 -7.90 -2.79
C THR A 97 12.09 -7.61 -2.72
N GLN A 98 12.79 -8.20 -1.74
CA GLN A 98 14.18 -7.89 -1.37
C GLN A 98 14.38 -6.43 -0.90
N CYS A 99 13.29 -5.74 -0.53
CA CYS A 99 13.38 -4.41 0.05
C CYS A 99 13.78 -4.50 1.52
N SER A 100 14.72 -3.64 1.94
CA SER A 100 15.22 -3.58 3.32
C SER A 100 14.56 -2.49 4.17
N VAL A 101 13.77 -1.60 3.54
CA VAL A 101 13.09 -0.50 4.21
C VAL A 101 11.59 -0.72 4.20
N VAL A 102 10.97 -0.72 5.37
CA VAL A 102 9.53 -0.85 5.56
C VAL A 102 9.03 0.24 6.49
N TYR A 103 8.00 0.95 6.07
CA TYR A 103 7.35 2.00 6.83
C TYR A 103 5.86 1.72 6.98
N GLU A 104 5.31 1.89 8.18
CA GLU A 104 3.89 1.72 8.46
C GLU A 104 3.14 3.04 8.32
N ARG A 105 2.03 3.02 7.57
CA ARG A 105 1.03 4.08 7.46
C ARG A 105 -0.35 3.52 7.78
N SER A 106 -0.53 3.11 9.03
CA SER A 106 -1.79 2.65 9.61
C SER A 106 -2.48 3.78 10.36
N ASP A 107 -2.55 4.97 9.76
CA ASP A 107 -3.11 6.21 10.32
C ASP A 107 -4.49 6.56 9.74
N ALA A 108 -5.05 5.69 8.89
CA ALA A 108 -6.37 5.88 8.30
C ALA A 108 -7.50 5.80 9.34
N GLU A 109 -8.45 6.75 9.29
CA GLU A 109 -9.59 6.85 10.21
C GLU A 109 -10.46 5.57 10.27
N VAL A 110 -10.48 4.78 9.19
CA VAL A 110 -11.23 3.52 9.11
C VAL A 110 -10.82 2.53 10.21
N ARG A 111 -9.57 2.60 10.72
CA ARG A 111 -9.09 1.77 11.83
C ARG A 111 -9.86 2.00 13.13
N ALA A 112 -10.37 3.20 13.36
CA ALA A 112 -11.18 3.50 14.53
C ALA A 112 -12.50 2.70 14.53
N LEU A 113 -13.03 2.36 13.35
CA LEU A 113 -14.22 1.50 13.21
C LEU A 113 -13.93 0.05 13.63
N GLU A 114 -12.67 -0.37 13.58
CA GLU A 114 -12.17 -1.67 14.03
C GLU A 114 -11.66 -1.59 15.49
N GLY A 115 -11.74 -0.43 16.14
CA GLY A 115 -11.23 -0.21 17.50
C GLY A 115 -9.70 -0.18 17.60
N LEU A 116 -9.01 0.03 16.47
CA LEU A 116 -7.56 0.08 16.39
C LEU A 116 -7.05 1.52 16.48
N THR A 117 -5.94 1.72 17.21
CA THR A 117 -5.27 3.02 17.29
C THR A 117 -4.49 3.31 16.00
N PRO A 118 -4.39 4.57 15.57
CA PRO A 118 -3.47 4.98 14.51
C PRO A 118 -2.03 4.57 14.84
N ARG A 119 -1.29 4.11 13.83
CA ARG A 119 0.15 3.83 13.94
C ARG A 119 0.87 4.29 12.68
N THR A 120 2.00 4.95 12.89
CA THR A 120 2.91 5.37 11.81
C THR A 120 4.34 5.25 12.30
N GLY A 121 5.27 4.89 11.41
CA GLY A 121 6.69 4.82 11.73
C GLY A 121 7.45 3.71 11.00
N PRO A 122 8.79 3.69 11.15
CA PRO A 122 9.61 2.65 10.55
C PRO A 122 9.35 1.29 11.22
N LEU A 123 9.25 0.24 10.40
CA LEU A 123 9.20 -1.15 10.83
C LEU A 123 10.51 -1.89 10.56
N ALA A 124 11.22 -1.53 9.50
CA ALA A 124 12.53 -2.07 9.16
C ALA A 124 13.35 -1.06 8.36
N GLY A 125 14.67 -1.07 8.57
CA GLY A 125 15.60 -0.16 7.90
C GLY A 125 15.37 1.31 8.26
N SER A 126 16.04 2.18 7.52
CA SER A 126 15.92 3.64 7.66
C SER A 126 15.25 4.22 6.43
N LEU A 127 14.22 5.03 6.64
CA LEU A 127 13.51 5.71 5.55
C LEU A 127 14.46 6.71 4.86
N PRO A 128 14.67 6.63 3.53
CA PRO A 128 15.43 7.65 2.82
C PRO A 128 14.66 8.97 2.76
N GLU A 129 15.37 10.08 2.97
CA GLU A 129 14.84 11.43 2.83
C GLU A 129 15.66 12.21 1.78
N PRO A 130 15.13 12.45 0.57
CA PRO A 130 13.81 12.03 0.07
C PRO A 130 13.73 10.59 -0.44
N ALA A 131 12.53 10.00 -0.36
CA ALA A 131 12.19 8.79 -1.10
C ALA A 131 11.79 9.13 -2.55
N TRP A 132 12.03 8.19 -3.46
CA TRP A 132 11.79 8.35 -4.89
C TRP A 132 11.09 7.14 -5.49
N LEU A 133 10.30 7.38 -6.53
CA LEU A 133 9.84 6.35 -7.46
C LEU A 133 10.07 6.81 -8.90
N VAL A 134 10.16 5.85 -9.82
CA VAL A 134 10.17 6.08 -11.26
C VAL A 134 8.87 5.54 -11.84
N GLU A 135 8.25 6.30 -12.74
CA GLU A 135 7.08 5.90 -13.50
C GLU A 135 7.20 6.44 -14.93
N ASP A 136 7.11 5.57 -15.94
CA ASP A 136 7.41 5.91 -17.34
C ASP A 136 8.75 6.63 -17.55
N GLY A 137 9.77 6.26 -16.78
CA GLY A 137 11.09 6.89 -16.82
C GLY A 137 11.18 8.28 -16.20
N LEU A 138 10.08 8.79 -15.61
CA LEU A 138 10.06 10.05 -14.86
C LEU A 138 10.25 9.79 -13.37
N SER A 139 11.09 10.59 -12.72
CA SER A 139 11.36 10.49 -11.29
C SER A 139 10.43 11.38 -10.48
N TYR A 140 9.77 10.80 -9.48
CA TYR A 140 8.86 11.51 -8.58
C TYR A 140 9.37 11.41 -7.14
N ARG A 141 9.42 12.56 -6.46
CA ARG A 141 9.69 12.63 -5.03
C ARG A 141 8.45 12.20 -4.25
N VAL A 142 8.63 11.36 -3.24
CA VAL A 142 7.56 10.85 -2.38
C VAL A 142 7.82 11.28 -0.94
N ASP A 143 6.80 11.87 -0.30
CA ASP A 143 6.81 12.09 1.15
C ASP A 143 6.05 10.94 1.82
N ILE A 144 6.81 9.94 2.28
CA ILE A 144 6.23 8.72 2.87
C ILE A 144 5.68 8.99 4.28
N ALA A 145 6.36 9.83 5.06
CA ALA A 145 6.01 10.08 6.46
C ALA A 145 4.81 11.01 6.61
N HIS A 146 4.73 12.08 5.81
CA HIS A 146 3.74 13.14 5.96
C HIS A 146 2.81 13.30 4.75
N GLY A 147 3.10 12.63 3.64
CA GLY A 147 2.27 12.68 2.44
C GLY A 147 0.88 12.09 2.64
N GLN A 148 -0.07 12.50 1.78
CA GLN A 148 -1.43 11.96 1.77
C GLN A 148 -1.42 10.49 1.35
N LYS A 149 -2.42 9.73 1.82
CA LYS A 149 -2.52 8.27 1.65
C LYS A 149 -1.22 7.60 2.17
N THR A 150 -0.55 6.83 1.33
CA THR A 150 0.74 6.17 1.58
C THR A 150 1.93 6.97 1.02
N GLY A 151 1.70 8.24 0.61
CA GLY A 151 2.73 9.17 0.11
C GLY A 151 2.59 9.56 -1.36
N PHE A 152 1.92 8.76 -2.20
CA PHE A 152 1.72 9.06 -3.62
C PHE A 152 0.46 8.37 -4.20
N TYR A 153 -0.13 8.98 -5.23
CA TYR A 153 -1.31 8.44 -5.92
C TYR A 153 -0.89 7.47 -7.04
N LEU A 154 -0.53 6.24 -6.67
CA LEU A 154 -0.13 5.19 -7.62
C LEU A 154 -1.26 4.76 -8.57
N ASP A 155 -2.51 4.91 -8.14
CA ASP A 155 -3.73 4.64 -8.92
C ASP A 155 -3.91 5.57 -10.12
N GLN A 156 -3.21 6.71 -10.14
CA GLN A 156 -3.29 7.72 -11.20
C GLN A 156 -2.23 7.56 -12.30
N ARG A 157 -1.46 6.45 -12.32
CA ARG A 157 -0.37 6.21 -13.29
C ARG A 157 -0.79 6.36 -14.74
N ASP A 158 -1.76 5.54 -15.16
CA ASP A 158 -2.19 5.50 -16.56
C ASP A 158 -2.83 6.84 -16.97
N ASN A 159 -3.48 7.52 -16.02
CA ASN A 159 -4.03 8.85 -16.23
C ASN A 159 -2.93 9.90 -16.40
N ARG A 160 -1.83 9.85 -15.64
CA ARG A 160 -0.67 10.73 -15.84
C ARG A 160 -0.03 10.50 -17.20
N ARG A 161 0.19 9.24 -17.59
CA ARG A 161 0.69 8.88 -18.93
C ARG A 161 -0.20 9.47 -20.01
N ARG A 162 -1.52 9.27 -19.89
CA ARG A 162 -2.49 9.75 -20.87
C ARG A 162 -2.53 11.28 -20.95
N THR A 163 -2.47 11.96 -19.81
CA THR A 163 -2.40 13.43 -19.75
C THR A 163 -1.17 13.94 -20.49
N ARG A 164 0.00 13.33 -20.29
CA ARG A 164 1.24 13.70 -20.97
C ARG A 164 1.12 13.59 -22.50
N GLU A 165 0.49 12.52 -23.00
CA GLU A 165 0.23 12.35 -24.43
C GLU A 165 -0.66 13.47 -25.00
N LEU A 166 -1.70 13.85 -24.26
CA LEU A 166 -2.67 14.87 -24.68
C LEU A 166 -2.13 16.30 -24.52
N ALA A 167 -1.19 16.53 -23.61
CA ALA A 167 -0.71 17.86 -23.22
C ALA A 167 0.42 18.45 -24.10
N ARG A 168 1.09 17.66 -24.94
CA ARG A 168 2.38 18.02 -25.61
C ARG A 168 2.44 19.38 -26.30
N THR A 169 1.31 19.94 -26.74
CA THR A 169 1.24 21.21 -27.48
C THR A 169 0.12 22.13 -26.97
N ARG A 170 -0.21 22.02 -25.68
CA ARG A 170 -1.35 22.73 -25.08
C ARG A 170 -0.92 23.43 -23.80
N ASP A 171 -1.57 24.53 -23.50
CA ASP A 171 -1.53 25.11 -22.16
C ASP A 171 -2.42 24.28 -21.24
N VAL A 172 -1.88 23.88 -20.09
CA VAL A 172 -2.55 22.99 -19.15
C VAL A 172 -2.61 23.63 -17.77
N LEU A 173 -3.82 23.65 -17.19
CA LEU A 173 -4.03 24.02 -15.79
C LEU A 173 -4.22 22.75 -14.96
N ASN A 174 -3.30 22.49 -14.03
CA ASN A 174 -3.39 21.38 -13.08
C ASN A 174 -3.99 21.87 -11.75
N CYS A 175 -5.31 21.72 -11.59
CA CYS A 175 -6.02 22.03 -10.35
C CYS A 175 -5.88 20.89 -9.33
N PHE A 176 -5.84 21.23 -8.04
CA PHE A 176 -5.68 20.25 -6.94
C PHE A 176 -4.43 19.37 -7.11
N CYS A 177 -3.33 19.99 -7.53
CA CYS A 177 -2.15 19.32 -8.06
C CYS A 177 -1.38 18.46 -7.05
N TYR A 178 -1.65 18.58 -5.75
CA TYR A 178 -0.91 17.90 -4.68
C TYR A 178 0.61 18.11 -4.84
N SER A 179 1.39 17.05 -5.05
CA SER A 179 2.84 17.11 -5.30
C SER A 179 3.21 17.50 -6.73
N GLY A 180 2.23 17.83 -7.58
CA GLY A 180 2.45 18.26 -8.97
C GLY A 180 2.70 17.12 -9.96
N ALA A 181 2.39 15.87 -9.62
CA ALA A 181 2.74 14.70 -10.44
C ALA A 181 2.15 14.71 -11.87
N PHE A 182 1.03 15.40 -12.10
CA PHE A 182 0.44 15.58 -13.43
C PHE A 182 1.09 16.72 -14.26
N SER A 183 1.96 17.52 -13.65
CA SER A 183 2.66 18.64 -14.28
C SER A 183 4.07 18.28 -14.76
N VAL A 184 4.58 17.09 -14.42
CA VAL A 184 5.87 16.55 -14.89
C VAL A 184 5.69 15.91 -16.26
#